data_AF-A0A7S0N1G9-F1
#
_entry.id   AF-A0A7S0N1G9-F1
#
_cell.length_a   1.000
_cell.length_b   1.000
_cell.length_c   1.000
_cell.angle_alpha   90.00
_cell.angle_beta   90.00
_cell.angle_gamma   90.00
#
_symmetry.space_group_name_H-M   'P 1'
#
loop_
_entity.id
_entity.type
_entity.pdbx_description
1 polymer ?
#
loop_
_entity_poly.entity_id
_entity_poly.type
_entity_poly.pdbx_seq_one_letter_code
_entity_poly.pdbx_strand_id
1 'polypeptide(L)'
;MTRPVGIWFRNFNEGIVQAQFLILGMSRRSRKNLFFSAIWLVVPLAYFPQLASSSESSCSWSYNELHWDFESLVRHRPQRDYKLERGSWNFHFNPCSNTLRVPSACKELHSDAVASPGYQILSKDGEEACYLLGNLDTQEFGLIDEQRPEEGVRLTYRAGTQCDGRTGRSLEYRFLCNPAM
;
A
#
# COMPACT_ATOMS: atom_id res chain seq x y z
N MET A 1 3.39 14.34 23.56
CA MET A 1 2.06 13.79 23.89
C MET A 1 1.57 13.04 22.66
N THR A 2 1.65 11.72 22.68
CA THR A 2 1.08 10.84 21.64
C THR A 2 -0.44 10.82 21.79
N ARG A 3 -1.17 11.17 20.73
CA ARG A 3 -2.65 11.15 20.69
C ARG A 3 -3.13 9.85 20.05
N PRO A 4 -4.27 9.28 20.48
CA PRO A 4 -4.81 8.08 19.86
C PRO A 4 -5.22 8.34 18.41
N VAL A 5 -4.86 7.39 17.54
CA VAL A 5 -5.12 7.44 16.10
C VAL A 5 -6.23 6.44 15.77
N GLY A 6 -7.33 6.93 15.22
CA GLY A 6 -8.38 6.09 14.65
C GLY A 6 -8.05 5.69 13.22
N ILE A 7 -8.21 4.41 12.88
CA ILE A 7 -8.01 3.89 11.51
C ILE A 7 -9.36 3.85 10.81
N TRP A 8 -9.48 4.57 9.69
CA TRP A 8 -10.68 4.59 8.86
C TRP A 8 -10.37 4.01 7.47
N PHE A 9 -11.17 3.04 7.03
CA PHE A 9 -11.00 2.36 5.74
C PHE A 9 -11.92 2.98 4.68
N ARG A 10 -11.36 3.49 3.58
CA ARG A 10 -12.08 3.73 2.31
C ARG A 10 -11.48 2.80 1.26
N ASN A 11 -12.28 1.92 0.68
CA ASN A 11 -11.84 1.06 -0.43
C ASN A 11 -12.23 1.70 -1.76
N PHE A 12 -11.23 1.98 -2.61
CA PHE A 12 -11.37 2.40 -4.01
C PHE A 12 -11.39 1.16 -4.90
N ASN A 13 -12.53 0.45 -4.97
CA ASN A 13 -12.78 -0.47 -6.08
C ASN A 13 -14.25 -0.91 -6.19
N GLU A 14 -15.17 0.04 -6.25
CA GLU A 14 -16.42 -0.13 -6.99
C GLU A 14 -16.68 1.17 -7.75
N GLY A 15 -17.30 1.05 -8.92
CA GLY A 15 -17.61 2.19 -9.79
C GLY A 15 -18.23 3.35 -9.04
N ILE A 16 -17.91 4.55 -9.52
CA ILE A 16 -18.43 5.84 -9.08
C ILE A 16 -19.94 5.73 -8.77
N VAL A 17 -20.30 5.75 -7.49
CA VAL A 17 -21.55 6.36 -7.03
C VAL A 17 -21.18 7.78 -6.60
N GLN A 18 -21.19 8.70 -7.57
CA GLN A 18 -21.26 10.13 -7.27
C GLN A 18 -22.72 10.56 -7.34
N ALA A 19 -23.13 11.37 -6.37
CA ALA A 19 -24.09 12.43 -6.65
C ALA A 19 -23.32 13.76 -6.50
N GLN A 20 -23.27 14.70 -7.45
CA GLN A 20 -23.75 14.76 -8.84
C GLN A 20 -22.96 15.85 -9.62
N PHE A 21 -22.79 15.62 -10.94
CA PHE A 21 -22.58 16.51 -12.12
C PHE A 21 -21.63 17.74 -12.13
N LEU A 22 -20.63 17.72 -13.04
CA LEU A 22 -20.72 18.38 -14.37
C LEU A 22 -19.63 17.83 -15.34
N ILE A 23 -19.96 17.84 -16.64
CA ILE A 23 -19.25 17.22 -17.77
C ILE A 23 -18.19 18.16 -18.37
N LEU A 24 -17.17 17.57 -19.02
CA LEU A 24 -16.45 17.93 -20.28
C LEU A 24 -14.95 17.62 -20.08
N GLY A 25 -14.19 16.92 -20.93
CA GLY A 25 -14.35 16.38 -22.28
C GLY A 25 -12.97 16.38 -22.96
N MET A 26 -12.68 15.35 -23.79
CA MET A 26 -11.66 15.33 -24.88
C MET A 26 -10.16 15.22 -24.45
N SER A 27 -9.17 14.72 -25.20
CA SER A 27 -9.02 14.08 -26.53
C SER A 27 -7.57 13.50 -26.68
N ARG A 28 -7.41 12.58 -27.65
CA ARG A 28 -6.24 11.79 -28.12
C ARG A 28 -4.94 12.53 -28.52
N ARG A 29 -3.85 11.71 -28.65
CA ARG A 29 -2.72 11.65 -29.65
C ARG A 29 -1.32 11.84 -29.01
N SER A 30 -0.18 11.30 -29.48
CA SER A 30 0.25 10.31 -30.50
C SER A 30 1.79 10.45 -30.73
N ARG A 31 2.53 9.33 -30.93
CA ARG A 31 3.86 9.18 -31.63
C ARG A 31 5.11 9.81 -30.94
N LYS A 32 6.38 9.41 -31.13
CA LYS A 32 7.12 8.33 -31.85
C LYS A 32 8.60 8.36 -31.37
N ASN A 33 9.27 7.22 -31.52
CA ASN A 33 10.71 6.89 -31.45
C ASN A 33 11.74 7.95 -31.86
N LEU A 34 12.95 7.88 -31.28
CA LEU A 34 14.23 7.90 -32.03
C LEU A 34 15.43 7.40 -31.19
N PHE A 35 16.27 6.62 -31.87
CA PHE A 35 17.50 5.95 -31.44
C PHE A 35 18.65 6.94 -31.18
N PHE A 36 19.52 6.65 -30.20
CA PHE A 36 20.95 6.94 -30.31
C PHE A 36 21.78 5.87 -29.59
N SER A 37 22.70 5.27 -30.36
CA SER A 37 23.73 4.31 -29.94
C SER A 37 24.97 5.09 -29.48
N ALA A 38 25.52 4.74 -28.32
CA ALA A 38 26.84 5.19 -27.90
C ALA A 38 27.57 4.07 -27.15
N ILE A 39 28.73 3.72 -27.71
CA ILE A 39 29.70 2.74 -27.29
C ILE A 39 30.34 3.17 -25.96
N TRP A 40 30.39 2.26 -24.99
CA TRP A 40 31.10 2.49 -23.71
C TRP A 40 32.26 1.52 -23.54
N LEU A 41 33.41 2.11 -23.18
CA LEU A 41 34.67 1.46 -22.82
C LEU A 41 34.51 0.61 -21.55
N VAL A 42 35.04 -0.61 -21.57
CA VAL A 42 35.01 -1.54 -20.43
C VAL A 42 36.15 -1.23 -19.47
N VAL A 43 35.81 -0.72 -18.28
CA VAL A 43 36.71 -0.63 -17.13
C VAL A 43 36.38 -1.79 -16.19
N PRO A 44 37.36 -2.62 -15.76
CA PRO A 44 37.09 -3.72 -14.82
C PRO A 44 36.83 -3.14 -13.42
N LEU A 45 35.56 -3.00 -13.07
CA LEU A 45 35.12 -2.62 -11.73
C LEU A 45 35.29 -3.82 -10.78
N ALA A 46 36.13 -3.65 -9.76
CA ALA A 46 36.22 -4.55 -8.62
C ALA A 46 34.84 -4.67 -7.95
N TYR A 47 34.31 -5.89 -7.93
CA TYR A 47 32.97 -6.22 -7.42
C TYR A 47 33.03 -6.29 -5.88
N PHE A 48 32.74 -5.18 -5.20
CA PHE A 48 32.44 -5.22 -3.77
C PHE A 48 31.00 -5.71 -3.60
N PRO A 49 30.75 -6.81 -2.86
CA PRO A 49 29.39 -7.19 -2.51
C PRO A 49 28.83 -6.14 -1.54
N GLN A 50 27.95 -5.27 -2.03
CA GLN A 50 27.12 -4.43 -1.17
C GLN A 50 26.18 -5.37 -0.40
N LEU A 51 26.36 -5.43 0.92
CA LEU A 51 25.30 -5.93 1.81
C LEU A 51 24.09 -5.01 1.59
N ALA A 52 23.08 -5.54 0.92
CA ALA A 52 21.79 -4.87 0.80
C ALA A 52 21.25 -4.67 2.21
N SER A 53 21.28 -3.43 2.69
CA SER A 53 20.49 -2.99 3.84
C SER A 53 19.05 -3.36 3.53
N SER A 54 18.44 -4.27 4.31
CA SER A 54 16.99 -4.46 4.25
C SER A 54 16.37 -3.08 4.44
N SER A 55 15.61 -2.62 3.47
CA SER A 55 14.86 -1.37 3.52
C SER A 55 13.80 -1.49 4.61
N GLU A 56 14.20 -1.22 5.85
CA GLU A 56 13.26 -1.14 6.96
C GLU A 56 12.42 0.12 6.73
N SER A 57 11.18 -0.08 6.27
CA SER A 57 10.26 1.02 6.01
C SER A 57 9.94 1.71 7.32
N SER A 58 10.38 2.95 7.48
CA SER A 58 10.07 3.76 8.67
C SER A 58 8.56 3.88 8.85
N CYS A 59 8.05 3.66 10.07
CA CYS A 59 6.65 3.89 10.44
C CYS A 59 6.41 5.28 11.04
N SER A 60 7.33 6.21 10.80
CA SER A 60 7.23 7.60 11.24
C SER A 60 7.32 8.55 10.05
N TRP A 61 6.60 9.66 10.14
CA TRP A 61 6.54 10.66 9.08
C TRP A 61 6.44 12.07 9.67
N SER A 62 7.09 13.03 9.00
CA SER A 62 7.10 14.44 9.41
C SER A 62 6.75 15.33 8.24
N TYR A 63 6.05 16.43 8.53
CA TYR A 63 5.73 17.47 7.57
C TYR A 63 5.79 18.83 8.29
N ASN A 64 6.71 19.70 7.87
CA ASN A 64 7.07 20.93 8.59
C ASN A 64 7.43 20.63 10.05
N GLU A 65 6.73 21.25 11.01
CA GLU A 65 6.92 21.06 12.45
C GLU A 65 6.08 19.92 13.03
N LEU A 66 5.22 19.29 12.22
CA LEU A 66 4.33 18.22 12.65
C LEU A 66 5.02 16.86 12.47
N HIS A 67 4.79 15.98 13.44
CA HIS A 67 5.35 14.64 13.47
C HIS A 67 4.29 13.61 13.84
N TRP A 68 4.26 12.52 13.09
CA TRP A 68 3.41 11.37 13.34
C TRP A 68 4.26 10.12 13.48
N ASP A 69 4.07 9.41 14.58
CA ASP A 69 4.70 8.14 14.88
C ASP A 69 3.61 7.07 14.94
N PHE A 70 3.66 6.12 14.01
CA PHE A 70 2.71 5.02 13.90
C PHE A 70 3.32 3.70 14.35
N GLU A 71 4.53 3.68 14.93
CA GLU A 71 5.22 2.45 15.34
C GLU A 71 4.37 1.61 16.29
N SER A 72 3.62 2.26 17.18
CA SER A 72 2.68 1.60 18.09
C SER A 72 1.55 0.81 17.41
N LEU A 73 1.28 1.10 16.13
CA LEU A 73 0.27 0.39 15.33
C LEU A 73 0.85 -0.87 14.67
N VAL A 74 2.17 -0.98 14.53
CA VAL A 74 2.82 -2.12 13.90
C VAL A 74 2.62 -3.36 14.76
N ARG A 75 2.15 -4.44 14.14
CA ARG A 75 2.02 -5.74 14.79
C ARG A 75 3.31 -6.51 14.68
N HIS A 76 3.75 -7.05 15.81
CA HIS A 76 4.89 -7.96 15.90
C HIS A 76 4.47 -9.29 16.53
N ARG A 77 5.19 -10.37 16.24
CA ARG A 77 4.94 -11.67 16.91
C ARG A 77 5.14 -11.51 18.43
N PRO A 78 4.24 -12.09 19.27
CA PRO A 78 3.23 -13.10 18.95
C PRO A 78 1.84 -12.55 18.62
N GLN A 79 1.69 -11.24 18.38
CA GLN A 79 0.41 -10.64 18.02
C GLN A 79 -0.13 -11.20 16.70
N ARG A 80 -1.41 -10.93 16.43
CA ARG A 80 -2.06 -11.24 15.15
C ARG A 80 -2.17 -9.96 14.33
N ASP A 81 -2.15 -10.13 13.01
CA ASP A 81 -2.47 -9.07 12.06
C ASP A 81 -3.85 -8.48 12.36
N TYR A 82 -4.06 -7.22 11.96
CA TYR A 82 -5.40 -6.67 11.98
C TYR A 82 -6.28 -7.43 10.99
N LYS A 83 -7.54 -7.62 11.35
CA LYS A 83 -8.54 -8.29 10.52
C LYS A 83 -9.77 -7.43 10.37
N LEU A 84 -10.30 -7.36 9.15
CA LEU A 84 -11.59 -6.76 8.84
C LEU A 84 -12.39 -7.76 7.99
N GLU A 85 -13.67 -7.94 8.32
CA GLU A 85 -14.58 -8.82 7.58
C GLU A 85 -15.71 -7.98 6.98
N ARG A 86 -16.04 -8.22 5.70
CA ARG A 86 -17.14 -7.53 5.00
C ARG A 86 -17.82 -8.47 4.01
N GLY A 87 -18.94 -9.05 4.41
CA GLY A 87 -19.62 -10.07 3.61
C GLY A 87 -18.71 -11.28 3.37
N SER A 88 -18.53 -11.67 2.12
CA SER A 88 -17.63 -12.76 1.71
C SER A 88 -16.14 -12.38 1.68
N TRP A 89 -15.79 -11.14 2.04
CA TRP A 89 -14.41 -10.65 2.00
C TRP A 89 -13.77 -10.61 3.38
N ASN A 90 -12.56 -11.16 3.49
CA ASN A 90 -11.69 -11.05 4.65
C ASN A 90 -10.45 -10.23 4.28
N PHE A 91 -10.08 -9.28 5.12
CA PHE A 91 -8.91 -8.44 4.95
C PHE A 91 -7.95 -8.68 6.11
N HIS A 92 -6.69 -8.92 5.80
CA HIS A 92 -5.60 -9.04 6.77
C HIS A 92 -4.56 -7.98 6.46
N PHE A 93 -4.11 -7.21 7.43
CA PHE A 93 -3.19 -6.11 7.14
C PHE A 93 -2.37 -5.70 8.36
N ASN A 94 -1.22 -5.08 8.09
CA ASN A 94 -0.30 -4.56 9.08
C ASN A 94 0.25 -3.21 8.57
N PRO A 95 -0.07 -2.07 9.20
CA PRO A 95 0.54 -0.79 8.81
C PRO A 95 2.07 -0.83 8.98
N CYS A 96 2.80 -0.20 8.07
CA CYS A 96 4.28 -0.08 8.05
C CYS A 96 5.09 -1.37 8.06
N SER A 97 4.45 -2.52 7.87
CA SER A 97 5.15 -3.80 7.83
C SER A 97 4.36 -4.78 6.98
N ASN A 98 4.98 -5.89 6.60
CA ASN A 98 4.23 -6.99 6.03
C ASN A 98 3.36 -7.64 7.12
N THR A 99 2.26 -8.27 6.71
CA THR A 99 1.48 -9.10 7.61
C THR A 99 2.35 -10.22 8.21
N LEU A 100 2.15 -10.53 9.47
CA LEU A 100 2.91 -11.52 10.23
C LEU A 100 2.71 -12.96 9.71
N ARG A 101 1.57 -13.23 9.08
CA ARG A 101 1.21 -14.52 8.50
C ARG A 101 0.56 -14.36 7.13
N VAL A 102 1.11 -15.08 6.15
CA VAL A 102 0.46 -15.26 4.85
C VAL A 102 -0.75 -16.20 5.02
N PRO A 103 -1.97 -15.80 4.62
CA PRO A 103 -3.14 -16.68 4.66
C PRO A 103 -2.94 -17.92 3.79
N SER A 104 -3.54 -19.06 4.17
CA SER A 104 -3.41 -20.33 3.44
C SER A 104 -3.82 -20.21 1.97
N ALA A 105 -4.95 -19.57 1.69
CA ALA A 105 -5.43 -19.30 0.34
C ALA A 105 -4.38 -18.59 -0.55
N CYS A 106 -3.53 -17.75 0.04
CA CYS A 106 -2.50 -17.02 -0.69
C CYS A 106 -1.23 -17.85 -0.91
N LYS A 107 -0.95 -18.83 -0.04
CA LYS A 107 0.22 -19.72 -0.17
C LYS A 107 0.04 -20.74 -1.30
N GLU A 108 -1.19 -21.18 -1.53
CA GLU A 108 -1.50 -22.17 -2.56
C GLU A 108 -1.48 -21.56 -3.96
N LEU A 109 -1.85 -20.28 -4.09
CA LEU A 109 -1.92 -19.56 -5.37
C LEU A 109 -0.57 -18.99 -5.83
N HIS A 110 0.37 -18.76 -4.91
CA HIS A 110 1.68 -18.21 -5.22
C HIS A 110 2.76 -19.13 -4.65
N SER A 111 3.52 -19.80 -5.54
CA SER A 111 4.63 -20.71 -5.18
C SER A 111 5.67 -20.04 -4.28
N ASP A 112 5.81 -18.73 -4.43
CA ASP A 112 6.57 -17.87 -3.52
C ASP A 112 5.55 -17.10 -2.69
N ALA A 113 5.37 -17.45 -1.43
CA ALA A 113 4.47 -16.73 -0.53
C ALA A 113 4.94 -15.27 -0.37
N VAL A 114 4.46 -14.38 -1.25
CA VAL A 114 4.95 -13.00 -1.33
C VAL A 114 4.45 -12.23 -0.12
N ALA A 115 5.39 -11.73 0.67
CA ALA A 115 5.10 -10.85 1.79
C ALA A 115 4.39 -9.58 1.28
N SER A 116 3.30 -9.19 1.95
CA SER A 116 2.54 -7.99 1.60
C SER A 116 2.06 -7.28 2.86
N PRO A 117 1.92 -5.93 2.84
CA PRO A 117 1.30 -5.16 3.93
C PRO A 117 -0.18 -5.48 4.13
N GLY A 118 -0.82 -6.13 3.15
CA GLY A 118 -2.14 -6.69 3.36
C GLY A 118 -2.57 -7.73 2.33
N TYR A 119 -3.56 -8.54 2.71
CA TYR A 119 -4.23 -9.50 1.85
C TYR A 119 -5.73 -9.25 1.85
N GLN A 120 -6.35 -9.49 0.70
CA GLN A 120 -7.79 -9.57 0.52
C GLN A 120 -8.14 -10.99 0.09
N ILE A 121 -9.03 -11.64 0.82
CA ILE A 121 -9.48 -13.01 0.58
C ILE A 121 -10.98 -12.97 0.27
N LEU A 122 -11.37 -13.50 -0.88
CA LEU A 122 -12.76 -13.81 -1.21
C LEU A 122 -13.02 -15.26 -0.80
N SER A 123 -14.01 -15.51 0.04
CA SER A 123 -14.51 -16.86 0.31
C SER A 123 -15.96 -16.94 -0.15
N LYS A 124 -16.21 -17.63 -1.27
CA LYS A 124 -17.54 -17.73 -1.87
C LYS A 124 -17.77 -19.14 -2.40
N ASP A 125 -18.90 -19.74 -2.01
CA ASP A 125 -19.35 -21.05 -2.48
C ASP A 125 -18.32 -22.20 -2.31
N GLY A 126 -17.49 -22.11 -1.27
CA GLY A 126 -16.42 -23.08 -0.99
C GLY A 126 -15.12 -22.85 -1.76
N GLU A 127 -15.08 -21.85 -2.64
CA GLU A 127 -13.86 -21.41 -3.31
C GLU A 127 -13.24 -20.21 -2.58
N GLU A 128 -11.91 -20.19 -2.52
CA GLU A 128 -11.15 -19.07 -2.00
C GLU A 128 -10.26 -18.44 -3.09
N ALA A 129 -10.32 -17.11 -3.19
CA ALA A 129 -9.37 -16.35 -4.00
C ALA A 129 -8.61 -15.38 -3.10
N CYS A 130 -7.30 -15.25 -3.32
CA CYS A 130 -6.46 -14.32 -2.58
C CYS A 130 -5.85 -13.25 -3.49
N TYR A 131 -5.74 -12.03 -2.96
CA TYR A 131 -5.12 -10.89 -3.61
C TYR A 131 -4.20 -10.13 -2.64
N LEU A 132 -3.01 -9.75 -3.11
CA LEU A 132 -2.06 -8.88 -2.42
C LEU A 132 -2.55 -7.43 -2.47
N LEU A 133 -2.53 -6.72 -1.35
CA LEU A 133 -2.94 -5.32 -1.22
C LEU A 133 -1.71 -4.41 -1.09
N GLY A 134 -0.88 -4.44 -2.13
CA GLY A 134 0.30 -3.59 -2.25
C GLY A 134 1.60 -4.28 -1.88
N ASN A 135 2.68 -3.49 -1.89
CA ASN A 135 4.04 -3.90 -1.57
C ASN A 135 4.66 -2.91 -0.57
N LEU A 136 5.12 -3.44 0.57
CA LEU A 136 6.42 -3.13 1.16
C LEU A 136 7.07 -1.78 0.78
N ASP A 137 7.86 -1.90 -0.28
CA ASP A 137 8.78 -0.91 -0.84
C ASP A 137 8.09 0.26 -1.55
N THR A 138 6.78 0.17 -1.77
CA THR A 138 5.98 1.24 -2.40
C THR A 138 5.29 2.13 -1.37
N GLN A 139 5.73 2.06 -0.11
CA GLN A 139 5.21 2.86 0.98
C GLN A 139 5.29 4.36 0.68
N GLU A 140 4.15 5.04 0.78
CA GLU A 140 4.05 6.49 0.53
C GLU A 140 3.16 7.13 1.62
N PHE A 141 3.74 8.05 2.38
CA PHE A 141 3.00 8.92 3.29
C PHE A 141 2.57 10.22 2.59
N GLY A 142 1.44 10.79 3.01
CA GLY A 142 1.04 12.13 2.62
C GLY A 142 -0.02 12.70 3.55
N LEU A 143 -0.37 13.98 3.38
CA LEU A 143 -1.49 14.57 4.09
C LEU A 143 -2.82 14.10 3.52
N ILE A 144 -3.85 14.04 4.36
CA ILE A 144 -5.23 13.86 3.90
C ILE A 144 -5.72 15.15 3.21
N ASP A 145 -5.38 16.30 3.79
CA ASP A 145 -5.62 17.65 3.26
C ASP A 145 -4.36 18.51 3.47
N GLU A 146 -3.77 19.00 2.38
CA GLU A 146 -2.57 19.84 2.44
C GLU A 146 -2.82 21.22 3.04
N GLN A 147 -4.06 21.72 2.96
CA GLN A 147 -4.44 23.02 3.54
C GLN A 147 -4.72 22.92 5.04
N ARG A 148 -4.99 21.71 5.53
CA ARG A 148 -5.30 21.41 6.95
C ARG A 148 -4.54 20.17 7.41
N PRO A 149 -3.19 20.25 7.53
CA PRO A 149 -2.35 19.10 7.89
C PRO A 149 -2.74 18.41 9.20
N GLU A 150 -3.37 19.16 10.11
CA GLU A 150 -3.88 18.67 11.40
C GLU A 150 -5.01 17.64 11.29
N GLU A 151 -5.69 17.55 10.14
CA GLU A 151 -6.73 16.53 9.92
C GLU A 151 -6.16 15.11 9.91
N GLY A 152 -4.91 14.97 9.48
CA GLY A 152 -4.16 13.72 9.58
C GLY A 152 -3.44 13.29 8.31
N VAL A 153 -3.08 12.02 8.30
CA VAL A 153 -2.08 11.45 7.38
C VAL A 153 -2.68 10.26 6.64
N ARG A 154 -2.36 10.14 5.35
CA ARG A 154 -2.58 8.93 4.56
C ARG A 154 -1.29 8.14 4.41
N LEU A 155 -1.40 6.81 4.41
CA LEU A 155 -0.30 5.88 4.15
C LEU A 155 -0.75 4.91 3.08
N THR A 156 -0.02 4.86 1.97
CA THR A 156 -0.40 4.09 0.78
C THR A 156 0.64 3.04 0.44
N TYR A 157 0.18 1.85 0.07
CA TYR A 157 0.96 0.78 -0.54
C TYR A 157 0.37 0.48 -1.92
N ARG A 158 1.20 0.38 -2.94
CA ARG A 158 0.83 0.15 -4.34
C ARG A 158 1.42 -1.17 -4.84
N ALA A 159 1.18 -1.49 -6.11
CA ALA A 159 1.74 -2.66 -6.78
C ALA A 159 1.34 -4.02 -6.15
N GLY A 160 0.11 -4.14 -5.67
CA GLY A 160 -0.49 -5.42 -5.31
C GLY A 160 -0.94 -6.24 -6.52
N THR A 161 -1.73 -7.29 -6.29
CA THR A 161 -2.24 -8.16 -7.37
C THR A 161 -3.00 -7.34 -8.40
N GLN A 162 -2.75 -7.58 -9.69
CA GLN A 162 -3.39 -6.87 -10.79
C GLN A 162 -4.93 -6.93 -10.69
N CYS A 163 -5.57 -5.76 -10.76
CA CYS A 163 -7.03 -5.61 -10.92
C CYS A 163 -7.41 -5.77 -12.38
N ASP A 164 -6.69 -5.04 -13.23
CA ASP A 164 -6.72 -5.12 -14.69
C ASP A 164 -5.26 -5.16 -15.20
N GLY A 165 -5.06 -5.33 -16.50
CA GLY A 165 -3.72 -5.45 -17.08
C GLY A 165 -2.82 -4.20 -16.95
N ARG A 166 -3.25 -3.16 -16.22
CA ARG A 166 -2.51 -1.89 -16.04
C ARG A 166 -2.43 -1.42 -14.59
N THR A 167 -3.35 -1.82 -13.74
CA THR A 167 -3.47 -1.31 -12.36
C THR A 167 -3.42 -2.46 -11.36
N GLY A 168 -2.44 -2.39 -10.45
CA GLY A 168 -2.36 -3.26 -9.28
C GLY A 168 -3.26 -2.78 -8.15
N ARG A 169 -3.73 -3.70 -7.30
CA ARG A 169 -4.40 -3.35 -6.05
C ARG A 169 -3.49 -2.49 -5.17
N SER A 170 -4.11 -1.60 -4.40
CA SER A 170 -3.43 -0.75 -3.42
C SER A 170 -4.16 -0.80 -2.08
N LEU A 171 -3.43 -0.45 -1.02
CA LEU A 171 -3.95 -0.29 0.34
C LEU A 171 -3.67 1.13 0.79
N GLU A 172 -4.72 1.84 1.23
CA GLU A 172 -4.60 3.19 1.78
C GLU A 172 -5.17 3.18 3.20
N TYR A 173 -4.35 3.59 4.16
CA TYR A 173 -4.77 3.92 5.51
C TYR A 173 -4.98 5.42 5.62
N ARG A 174 -6.04 5.83 6.32
CA ARG A 174 -6.27 7.21 6.72
C ARG A 174 -6.27 7.30 8.24
N PHE A 175 -5.27 7.99 8.75
CA PHE A 175 -5.08 8.23 10.17
C PHE A 175 -5.64 9.62 10.49
N LEU A 176 -6.72 9.66 11.28
CA LEU A 176 -7.35 10.91 11.71
C LEU A 176 -6.96 11.23 13.16
N CYS A 177 -6.71 12.50 13.44
CA CYS A 177 -6.52 12.98 14.81
C CYS A 177 -7.89 13.01 15.50
N ASN A 178 -8.09 12.18 16.53
CA ASN A 178 -9.31 12.19 17.33
C ASN A 178 -8.97 12.49 18.81
N PRO A 179 -9.15 13.74 19.29
CA PRO A 179 -8.83 14.11 20.66
C PRO A 179 -9.86 13.61 21.70
N ALA A 180 -10.98 13.03 21.27
CA ALA A 180 -12.05 12.57 22.16
C ALA A 180 -11.94 11.09 22.57
N MET A 181 -10.90 10.39 22.11
CA MET A 181 -10.54 9.03 22.54
C MET A 181 -9.43 9.03 23.58
#